data_AF-A0A2V7ATL6-F1
#
_entry.id   AF-A0A2V7ATL6-F1
#
_cell.length_a   1.000
_cell.length_b   1.000
_cell.length_c   1.000
_cell.angle_alpha   90.00
_cell.angle_beta   90.00
_cell.angle_gamma   90.00
#
_symmetry.space_group_name_H-M   'P 1'
#
loop_
_entity.id
_entity.type
_entity.pdbx_description
1 polymer ?
#
loop_
_entity_poly.entity_id
_entity_poly.type
_entity_poly.pdbx_seq_one_letter_code
_entity_poly.pdbx_strand_id
1 'polypeptide(L)'
;MGQSTGYADVDAVLADLLAGVRGTLGPQLVGVYLDGSLATGDFAPHSSDIDVLVVTEDVLSDDVVAALGAMHARLATGLSKWTREL
;
A
#
# COMPACT_ATOMS: atom_id res chain seq x y z
N MET A 1 2.08 3.37 16.59
CA MET A 1 3.32 2.66 16.20
C MET A 1 2.95 1.73 15.06
N GLY A 2 3.40 2.02 13.84
CA GLY A 2 3.29 1.06 12.74
C GLY A 2 4.18 -0.13 13.05
N GLN A 3 3.68 -1.34 12.82
CA GLN A 3 4.51 -2.53 13.00
C GLN A 3 5.56 -2.55 11.89
N SER A 4 6.82 -2.79 12.26
CA SER A 4 7.91 -2.97 11.30
C SER A 4 7.86 -4.38 10.75
N THR A 5 8.05 -4.50 9.44
CA THR A 5 8.18 -5.78 8.73
C THR A 5 9.58 -6.38 8.85
N GLY A 6 10.54 -5.65 9.44
CA GLY A 6 11.96 -6.01 9.47
C GLY A 6 12.73 -5.58 8.21
N TYR A 7 12.04 -5.03 7.20
CA TYR A 7 12.65 -4.53 5.96
C TYR A 7 12.41 -3.01 5.85
N ALA A 8 13.44 -2.22 6.14
CA ALA A 8 13.29 -0.75 6.23
C ALA A 8 12.75 -0.08 4.96
N ASP A 9 13.13 -0.58 3.77
CA ASP A 9 12.63 -0.07 2.50
C ASP A 9 11.15 -0.40 2.28
N VAL A 10 10.71 -1.59 2.68
CA VAL A 10 9.30 -2.01 2.64
C VAL A 10 8.47 -1.18 3.62
N ASP A 11 8.98 -0.98 4.84
CA ASP A 11 8.31 -0.17 5.86
C ASP A 11 8.08 1.28 5.40
N ALA A 12 9.05 1.86 4.68
CA ALA A 12 8.92 3.20 4.09
C ALA A 12 7.81 3.24 3.02
N VAL A 13 7.80 2.27 2.10
CA VAL A 13 6.78 2.17 1.05
C VAL A 13 5.39 1.97 1.63
N LEU A 14 5.25 1.10 2.63
CA LEU A 14 3.97 0.87 3.32
C LEU A 14 3.48 2.12 4.07
N ALA A 15 4.40 2.89 4.66
CA ALA A 15 4.04 4.15 5.33
C ALA A 15 3.50 5.19 4.33
N ASP A 16 4.16 5.35 3.18
CA ASP A 16 3.73 6.28 2.13
C ASP A 16 2.41 5.84 1.50
N LEU A 17 2.24 4.53 1.21
CA LEU A 17 0.98 3.97 0.75
C LEU A 17 -0.15 4.20 1.74
N LEU A 18 0.06 3.90 3.03
CA LEU A 18 -0.93 4.09 4.07
C LEU A 18 -1.35 5.55 4.21
N ALA A 19 -0.39 6.49 4.12
CA ALA A 19 -0.67 7.91 4.14
C ALA A 19 -1.51 8.34 2.92
N GLY A 20 -1.15 7.87 1.72
CA GLY A 20 -1.89 8.12 0.48
C GLY A 20 -3.31 7.59 0.52
N VAL A 21 -3.49 6.32 0.88
CA VAL A 21 -4.80 5.66 1.00
C VAL A 21 -5.69 6.37 2.02
N ARG A 22 -5.16 6.72 3.21
CA ARG A 22 -5.90 7.48 4.22
C ARG A 22 -6.33 8.85 3.72
N GLY A 23 -5.45 9.55 3.00
CA GLY A 23 -5.75 10.86 2.43
C GLY A 23 -6.81 10.80 1.34
N THR A 24 -6.78 9.77 0.49
CA THR A 24 -7.73 9.62 -0.63
C THR A 24 -9.09 9.09 -0.20
N LEU A 25 -9.14 8.09 0.70
CA LEU A 25 -10.38 7.44 1.11
C LEU A 25 -11.05 8.10 2.31
N GLY A 26 -10.27 8.75 3.19
CA GLY A 26 -10.79 9.45 4.36
C GLY A 26 -11.70 8.54 5.21
N PRO A 27 -12.93 8.96 5.54
CA PRO A 27 -13.87 8.18 6.37
C PRO A 27 -14.34 6.87 5.75
N GLN A 28 -14.21 6.67 4.43
CA GLN A 28 -14.61 5.42 3.77
C GLN A 28 -13.62 4.28 4.03
N LEU A 29 -12.42 4.58 4.55
CA LEU A 29 -11.42 3.56 4.87
C LEU A 29 -11.80 2.83 6.16
N VAL A 30 -12.09 1.53 6.04
CA VAL A 30 -12.33 0.64 7.18
C VAL A 30 -11.02 0.08 7.70
N GLY A 31 -10.12 -0.35 6.82
CA GLY A 31 -8.85 -0.95 7.20
C GLY A 31 -7.88 -1.17 6.05
N VAL A 32 -6.60 -1.30 6.42
CA VAL A 32 -5.51 -1.68 5.51
C VAL A 32 -4.80 -2.88 6.14
N TYR A 33 -4.65 -3.94 5.37
CA TYR A 33 -4.09 -5.21 5.82
C TYR A 33 -2.95 -5.63 4.89
N LEU A 34 -1.89 -6.19 5.47
CA LEU A 34 -0.90 -6.93 4.70
C LEU A 34 -1.45 -8.31 4.37
N ASP A 35 -1.15 -8.78 3.17
CA ASP A 35 -1.44 -10.15 2.74
C ASP A 35 -0.17 -10.82 2.21
N GLY A 36 -0.29 -12.06 1.75
CA GLY A 36 0.75 -12.77 1.02
C GLY A 36 1.98 -13.12 1.86
N SER A 37 3.11 -13.25 1.17
CA SER A 37 4.36 -13.74 1.77
C SER A 37 4.90 -12.83 2.88
N LEU A 38 4.63 -11.52 2.81
CA LEU A 38 5.01 -10.55 3.84
C LEU A 38 4.19 -10.71 5.13
N ALA A 39 2.90 -10.99 5.01
CA ALA A 39 2.03 -11.22 6.16
C ALA A 39 2.28 -12.58 6.83
N THR A 40 2.67 -13.59 6.06
CA THR A 40 2.86 -14.97 6.52
C THR A 40 4.26 -15.27 7.04
N GLY A 41 5.24 -14.40 6.77
CA GLY A 41 6.63 -14.53 7.20
C GLY A 41 7.56 -15.24 6.21
N ASP A 42 7.04 -15.62 5.03
CA ASP A 42 7.79 -16.27 3.95
C ASP A 42 8.29 -15.29 2.87
N PHE A 43 8.42 -14.00 3.23
CA PHE A 43 8.85 -12.96 2.30
C PHE A 43 10.29 -13.17 1.81
N ALA A 44 10.44 -13.27 0.49
CA ALA A 44 11.73 -13.37 -0.18
C ALA A 44 11.98 -12.08 -0.97
N PRO A 45 12.86 -11.16 -0.50
CA PRO A 45 13.04 -9.85 -1.12
C PRO A 45 13.36 -9.86 -2.61
N HIS A 46 13.83 -10.95 -3.20
CA HIS A 46 14.19 -11.02 -4.62
C HIS A 46 13.10 -11.61 -5.53
N SER A 47 12.04 -12.16 -4.96
CA SER A 47 11.02 -12.92 -5.71
C SER A 47 9.59 -12.76 -5.21
N SER A 48 9.39 -12.08 -4.07
CA SER A 48 8.08 -11.78 -3.51
C SER A 48 7.63 -10.38 -3.88
N ASP A 49 6.33 -10.21 -4.08
CA ASP A 49 5.66 -8.91 -4.17
C ASP A 49 5.22 -8.43 -2.77
N ILE A 50 4.73 -7.18 -2.68
CA ILE A 50 4.10 -6.62 -1.48
C ILE A 50 2.60 -6.55 -1.70
N ASP A 51 1.86 -7.45 -1.05
CA ASP A 51 0.41 -7.52 -1.17
C ASP A 51 -0.28 -6.71 -0.07
N VAL A 52 -1.17 -5.80 -0.46
CA VAL A 52 -1.96 -4.96 0.46
C VAL A 52 -3.43 -5.00 0.10
N LEU A 53 -4.27 -5.34 1.07
CA LEU A 53 -5.72 -5.29 0.96
C LEU A 53 -6.25 -4.02 1.66
N VAL A 54 -7.03 -3.22 0.92
CA VAL A 54 -7.72 -2.06 1.46
C VAL A 54 -9.22 -2.35 1.49
N VAL A 55 -9.82 -2.23 2.67
CA VAL A 55 -11.25 -2.45 2.89
C VAL A 55 -11.95 -1.11 3.02
N THR A 56 -13.04 -0.93 2.27
CA THR A 56 -13.86 0.29 2.27
C THR A 56 -15.26 0.00 2.78
N GLU A 57 -15.90 1.01 3.34
CA GLU A 57 -17.27 0.91 3.88
C GLU A 57 -18.28 0.61 2.76
N ASP A 58 -18.09 1.26 1.61
CA ASP A 58 -18.99 1.20 0.45
C ASP A 58 -18.19 1.05 -0.87
N VAL A 59 -18.94 0.90 -1.96
CA VAL A 59 -18.40 0.92 -3.33
C VAL A 59 -17.81 2.30 -3.63
N LEU A 60 -16.58 2.32 -4.17
CA LEU A 60 -15.91 3.54 -4.57
C LEU A 60 -16.51 4.13 -5.84
N SER A 61 -16.62 5.46 -5.89
CA SER A 61 -16.95 6.16 -7.14
C SER A 61 -15.75 6.17 -8.09
N ASP A 62 -16.02 6.33 -9.38
CA ASP A 62 -14.97 6.41 -10.42
C ASP A 62 -13.96 7.53 -10.13
N ASP A 63 -14.40 8.67 -9.58
CA ASP A 63 -13.52 9.78 -9.20
C ASP A 63 -12.54 9.37 -8.08
N VAL A 64 -13.00 8.60 -7.10
CA VAL A 64 -12.15 8.11 -6.00
C VAL A 64 -11.18 7.05 -6.53
N VAL A 65 -11.63 6.16 -7.41
CA VAL A 65 -10.76 5.19 -8.09
C VAL A 65 -9.69 5.91 -8.92
N ALA A 66 -10.04 6.95 -9.66
CA ALA A 66 -9.08 7.77 -10.39
C ALA A 66 -8.09 8.49 -9.46
N ALA A 67 -8.55 8.98 -8.32
CA ALA A 67 -7.69 9.60 -7.30
C ALA A 67 -6.71 8.59 -6.68
N LEU A 68 -7.14 7.34 -6.44
CA LEU A 68 -6.26 6.25 -6.02
C LEU A 68 -5.23 5.91 -7.11
N GLY A 69 -5.63 5.89 -8.38
CA GLY A 69 -4.71 5.70 -9.51
C GLY A 69 -3.65 6.80 -9.57
N ALA A 70 -4.04 8.07 -9.42
CA ALA A 70 -3.11 9.19 -9.35
C ALA A 70 -2.19 9.12 -8.12
N MET A 71 -2.68 8.58 -7.00
CA MET A 71 -1.90 8.32 -5.79
C MET A 71 -0.83 7.23 -6.04
N HIS A 72 -1.20 6.10 -6.64
CA HIS A 72 -0.24 5.04 -7.02
C HIS A 72 0.81 5.56 -8.02
N ALA A 73 0.39 6.34 -9.03
CA ALA A 73 1.31 6.93 -9.99
C ALA A 73 2.35 7.86 -9.33
N ARG A 74 1.98 8.58 -8.26
CA ARG A 74 2.93 9.37 -7.47
C ARG A 74 3.89 8.49 -6.67
N LEU A 75 3.38 7.43 -6.02
CA LEU A 75 4.23 6.46 -5.30
C LEU A 75 5.26 5.83 -6.24
N ALA A 76 4.88 5.53 -7.48
CA ALA A 76 5.75 4.92 -8.48
C ALA A 76 6.96 5.78 -8.90
N THR A 77 6.97 7.07 -8.54
CA THR A 77 8.14 7.94 -8.73
C THR A 77 9.22 7.78 -7.65
N GLY A 78 8.95 6.96 -6.62
CA GLY A 78 9.89 6.67 -5.53
C GLY A 78 11.14 5.91 -5.97
N LEU A 79 12.18 5.99 -5.14
CA LEU A 79 13.49 5.36 -5.40
C LEU A 79 13.53 3.86 -5.07
N SER A 80 12.59 3.39 -4.24
CA SER A 80 12.49 1.96 -3.93
C SER A 80 12.22 1.16 -5.20
N LYS A 81 12.63 -0.11 -5.21
CA LYS A 81 12.23 -1.01 -6.29
C LYS A 81 10.74 -1.36 -6.18
N TRP A 82 10.23 -1.45 -4.96
CA TRP A 82 8.85 -1.84 -4.66
C TRP A 82 7.84 -0.82 -5.14
N THR A 83 8.23 0.45 -5.21
CA THR A 83 7.38 1.50 -5.77
C THR A 83 7.28 1.41 -7.29
N ARG A 84 8.28 0.84 -7.97
CA ARG A 84 8.33 0.79 -9.44
C ARG A 84 7.52 -0.36 -10.04
N GLU A 85 6.96 -1.21 -9.21
CA GLU A 85 6.13 -2.37 -9.59
C GLU A 85 4.62 -2.08 -9.44
N LEU A 86 4.24 -0.82 -9.18
CA LEU A 86 2.86 -0.32 -9.06
C LEU A 86 2.20 0.03 -10.40
#